data_AF-A0A5J4PJ15-F1
#
_entry.id   AF-A0A5J4PJ15-F1
#
_cell.length_a   1.000
_cell.length_b   1.000
_cell.length_c   1.000
_cell.angle_alpha   90.00
_cell.angle_beta   90.00
_cell.angle_gamma   90.00
#
_symmetry.space_group_name_H-M   'P 1'
#
loop_
_entity.id
_entity.type
_entity.pdbx_description
1 polymer ?
#
loop_
_entity_poly.entity_id
_entity_poly.type
_entity_poly.pdbx_seq_one_letter_code
_entity_poly.pdbx_strand_id
1 'polypeptide(L)'
;FKELQIKAILIKSDSSTAVQDLAKQRAGETLVAEVKKIIKLCQQLKMQTQTHYILGISNKITDELSKLSTLGDYSVKKKLFITLCQAWQIIPILDLFATGENNLVDRFVAIGEEQKGAELLNAFSRPLKEEIF
;
A
#
# COMPACT_ATOMS: atom_id res chain seq x y z
N PHE A 1 -7.11 24.21 17.13
CA PHE A 1 -7.76 23.22 16.24
C PHE A 1 -8.44 22.18 17.11
N LYS A 2 -9.76 21.98 16.98
CA LYS A 2 -10.44 20.84 17.61
C LYS A 2 -9.99 19.60 16.83
N GLU A 3 -9.31 18.66 17.49
CA GLU A 3 -8.98 17.39 16.86
C GLU A 3 -10.28 16.70 16.42
N LEU A 4 -10.36 16.37 15.13
CA LEU A 4 -11.45 15.58 14.57
C LEU A 4 -11.32 14.16 15.14
N GLN A 5 -12.02 13.90 16.24
CA GLN A 5 -12.07 12.56 16.82
C GLN A 5 -13.04 11.69 16.02
N ILE A 6 -12.50 10.65 15.37
CA ILE A 6 -13.32 9.65 14.68
C ILE A 6 -14.13 8.90 15.72
N LYS A 7 -15.46 8.90 15.59
CA LYS A 7 -16.38 8.26 16.56
C LYS A 7 -16.72 6.82 16.21
N ALA A 8 -16.69 6.47 14.92
CA ALA A 8 -17.07 5.16 14.45
C ALA A 8 -16.34 4.77 13.16
N ILE A 9 -16.19 3.47 12.95
CA ILE A 9 -15.67 2.85 11.74
C ILE A 9 -16.67 1.82 11.21
N LEU A 10 -16.93 1.86 9.91
CA LEU A 10 -17.72 0.86 9.21
C LEU A 10 -16.78 -0.06 8.41
N ILE A 11 -16.76 -1.34 8.78
CA ILE A 11 -15.97 -2.39 8.14
C ILE A 11 -16.87 -3.13 7.16
N LYS A 12 -16.53 -3.10 5.87
CA LYS A 12 -17.22 -3.85 4.82
C LYS A 12 -16.38 -5.03 4.38
N SER A 13 -16.98 -6.22 4.28
CA SER A 13 -16.29 -7.43 3.82
C SER A 13 -17.25 -8.35 3.08
N ASP A 14 -16.72 -9.07 2.10
CA ASP A 14 -17.38 -10.14 1.36
C ASP A 14 -17.32 -11.52 2.05
N SER A 15 -16.61 -11.60 3.17
CA SER A 15 -16.65 -12.77 4.04
C SER A 15 -17.74 -12.59 5.09
N SER A 16 -18.87 -13.27 4.87
CA SER A 16 -19.99 -13.27 5.82
C SER A 16 -19.56 -13.79 7.20
N THR A 17 -18.65 -14.75 7.25
CA THR A 17 -18.04 -15.25 8.49
C THR A 17 -17.25 -14.16 9.20
N ALA A 18 -16.37 -13.44 8.49
CA ALA A 18 -15.57 -12.37 9.10
C ALA A 18 -16.46 -11.24 9.64
N VAL A 19 -17.51 -10.86 8.91
CA VAL A 19 -18.51 -9.87 9.36
C VAL A 19 -19.20 -10.32 10.65
N GLN A 20 -19.62 -11.59 10.72
CA GLN A 20 -20.26 -12.12 11.93
C GLN A 20 -19.30 -12.22 13.10
N ASP A 21 -18.07 -12.65 12.87
CA ASP A 21 -17.08 -12.82 13.92
C ASP A 21 -16.69 -11.49 14.56
N LEU A 22 -16.50 -10.45 13.73
CA LEU A 22 -16.26 -9.09 14.20
C LEU A 22 -17.50 -8.49 14.90
N ALA A 23 -18.71 -8.72 14.36
CA ALA A 23 -19.95 -8.22 14.96
C ALA A 23 -20.21 -8.82 16.35
N LYS A 24 -20.01 -10.13 16.47
CA LYS A 24 -20.23 -10.89 17.69
C LYS A 24 -19.01 -10.90 18.62
N GLN A 25 -17.92 -10.26 18.20
CA GLN A 25 -16.66 -10.19 18.94
C GLN A 25 -16.13 -11.58 19.34
N ARG A 26 -16.34 -12.56 18.47
CA ARG A 26 -15.98 -13.96 18.68
C ARG A 26 -15.52 -14.55 17.36
N ALA A 27 -14.55 -15.45 17.38
CA ALA A 27 -14.14 -16.20 16.21
C ALA A 27 -13.70 -17.59 16.63
N GLY A 28 -13.40 -18.45 15.65
CA GLY A 28 -12.74 -19.73 15.91
C GLY A 28 -11.40 -19.57 16.62
N GLU A 29 -10.87 -20.66 17.18
CA GLU A 29 -9.67 -20.66 18.04
C GLU A 29 -8.45 -19.99 17.37
N THR A 30 -8.29 -20.13 16.06
CA THR A 30 -7.18 -19.56 15.30
C THR A 30 -7.27 -18.04 15.12
N LEU A 31 -8.48 -17.47 15.14
CA LEU A 31 -8.73 -16.06 14.80
C LEU A 31 -9.20 -15.22 15.99
N VAL A 32 -9.58 -15.85 17.11
CA VAL A 32 -10.09 -15.16 18.30
C VAL A 32 -9.09 -14.16 18.87
N ALA A 33 -7.79 -14.45 18.78
CA ALA A 33 -6.74 -13.55 19.23
C ALA A 33 -6.70 -12.26 18.40
N GLU A 34 -6.83 -12.36 17.08
CA GLU A 34 -6.83 -11.21 16.18
C GLU A 34 -8.09 -10.37 16.32
N VAL A 35 -9.27 -11.00 16.42
CA VAL A 35 -10.53 -10.29 16.68
C VAL A 35 -10.45 -9.51 18.00
N LYS A 36 -9.88 -10.11 19.05
CA LYS A 36 -9.67 -9.41 20.33
C LYS A 36 -8.72 -8.21 20.21
N LYS A 37 -7.64 -8.32 19.43
CA LYS A 37 -6.72 -7.20 19.18
C LYS A 37 -7.43 -6.03 18.49
N ILE A 38 -8.23 -6.32 17.46
CA ILE A 38 -9.01 -5.30 16.73
C ILE A 38 -9.97 -4.58 17.69
N ILE A 39 -10.74 -5.33 18.48
CA ILE A 39 -11.69 -4.74 19.43
C ILE A 39 -10.97 -3.88 20.48
N LYS A 40 -9.87 -4.38 21.03
CA LYS A 40 -9.07 -3.65 22.02
C LYS A 40 -8.55 -2.33 21.44
N LEU A 41 -8.08 -2.33 20.20
CA LEU A 41 -7.62 -1.12 19.51
C LEU A 41 -8.77 -0.13 19.35
N CYS A 42 -9.94 -0.57 18.89
CA CYS A 42 -11.10 0.31 18.75
C CYS A 42 -11.55 0.90 20.09
N GLN A 43 -11.51 0.13 21.17
CA GLN A 43 -11.79 0.62 22.53
C GLN A 43 -10.78 1.68 22.98
N GLN A 44 -9.48 1.46 22.76
CA GLN A 44 -8.42 2.42 23.08
C GLN A 44 -8.60 3.74 22.32
N LEU A 45 -8.99 3.64 21.05
CA LEU A 45 -9.28 4.80 20.19
C LEU A 45 -10.64 5.45 20.48
N LYS A 46 -11.45 4.87 21.37
CA LYS A 46 -12.84 5.29 21.69
C LYS A 46 -13.73 5.32 20.44
N MET A 47 -13.53 4.36 19.54
CA MET A 47 -14.25 4.20 18.29
C MET A 47 -15.25 3.05 18.37
N GLN A 48 -16.46 3.26 17.86
CA GLN A 48 -17.42 2.20 17.65
C GLN A 48 -17.14 1.45 16.34
N THR A 49 -17.21 0.13 16.35
CA THR A 49 -17.13 -0.70 15.14
C THR A 49 -18.53 -1.08 14.66
N GLN A 50 -18.75 -0.96 13.35
CA GLN A 50 -19.89 -1.51 12.64
C GLN A 50 -19.38 -2.41 11.54
N THR A 51 -20.07 -3.51 11.26
CA THR A 51 -19.69 -4.43 10.18
C THR A 51 -20.84 -4.59 9.20
N HIS A 52 -20.52 -4.73 7.92
CA HIS A 52 -21.51 -4.91 6.88
C HIS A 52 -21.01 -5.89 5.82
N TYR A 53 -21.85 -6.87 5.52
CA TYR A 53 -21.58 -7.79 4.42
C TYR A 53 -21.78 -7.09 3.08
N ILE A 54 -20.83 -7.28 2.17
CA ILE A 54 -20.93 -6.84 0.77
C ILE A 54 -20.79 -8.04 -0.16
N LEU A 55 -21.33 -7.96 -1.37
CA LEU A 55 -21.07 -8.99 -2.37
C LEU A 55 -19.60 -8.93 -2.81
N GLY A 56 -19.00 -10.08 -3.13
CA GLY A 56 -17.60 -10.14 -3.58
C GLY A 56 -17.30 -9.25 -4.80
N ILE A 57 -18.29 -9.07 -5.70
CA ILE A 57 -18.18 -8.13 -6.83
C ILE A 57 -17.89 -6.70 -6.36
N SER A 58 -18.42 -6.30 -5.20
CA SER A 58 -18.18 -4.99 -4.58
C SER A 58 -16.87 -4.91 -3.80
N ASN A 59 -16.20 -6.04 -3.54
CA ASN A 59 -14.89 -6.12 -2.88
C ASN A 59 -13.72 -6.17 -3.89
N LYS A 60 -14.01 -6.05 -5.19
CA LYS A 60 -13.04 -6.19 -6.28
C LYS A 60 -11.77 -5.35 -6.11
N ILE A 61 -11.89 -4.10 -5.65
CA ILE A 61 -10.72 -3.24 -5.44
C ILE A 61 -9.82 -3.81 -4.34
N THR A 62 -10.39 -4.21 -3.21
CA THR A 62 -9.63 -4.83 -2.11
C THR A 62 -8.96 -6.11 -2.56
N ASP A 63 -9.65 -6.95 -3.33
CA ASP A 63 -9.10 -8.20 -3.86
C ASP A 63 -7.97 -7.93 -4.86
N GLU A 64 -8.14 -6.95 -5.75
CA GLU A 64 -7.09 -6.53 -6.67
C GLU A 64 -5.88 -5.97 -5.91
N LEU A 65 -6.09 -5.16 -4.86
CA LEU A 65 -5.01 -4.66 -4.00
C LEU A 65 -4.33 -5.75 -3.18
N SER A 66 -5.09 -6.74 -2.69
CA SER A 66 -4.51 -7.88 -1.97
C SER A 66 -3.68 -8.74 -2.91
N LYS A 67 -4.18 -9.01 -4.12
CA LYS A 67 -3.39 -9.66 -5.18
C LYS A 67 -2.19 -8.81 -5.53
N LEU A 68 -2.36 -7.48 -5.56
CA LEU A 68 -1.28 -6.53 -5.80
C LEU A 68 -0.15 -6.75 -4.80
N SER A 69 -0.47 -6.75 -3.50
CA SER A 69 0.53 -6.95 -2.45
C SER A 69 1.28 -8.29 -2.52
N THR A 70 0.70 -9.32 -3.15
CA THR A 70 1.35 -10.65 -3.26
C THR A 70 2.23 -10.82 -4.49
N LEU A 71 2.11 -9.92 -5.46
CA LEU A 71 2.73 -10.04 -6.79
C LEU A 71 4.10 -9.33 -6.89
N GLY A 72 4.60 -8.76 -5.79
CA GLY A 72 5.92 -8.11 -5.70
C GLY A 72 5.92 -6.65 -6.15
N ASP A 73 7.11 -6.06 -6.27
CA ASP A 73 7.26 -4.67 -6.71
C ASP A 73 6.88 -4.53 -8.19
N TYR A 74 5.91 -3.67 -8.45
CA TYR A 74 5.42 -3.39 -9.79
C TYR A 74 6.35 -2.42 -10.51
N SER A 75 6.97 -2.89 -11.60
CA SER A 75 7.52 -2.01 -12.61
C SER A 75 6.54 -1.82 -13.77
N VAL A 76 6.51 -0.60 -14.31
CA VAL A 76 5.97 -0.38 -15.65
C VAL A 76 6.77 -1.26 -16.61
N LYS A 77 6.11 -1.96 -17.55
CA LYS A 77 6.84 -2.69 -18.59
C LYS A 77 7.78 -1.71 -19.31
N LYS A 78 9.09 -1.95 -19.29
CA LYS A 78 10.11 -1.06 -19.86
C LYS A 78 9.77 -0.58 -21.29
N LYS A 79 9.18 -1.47 -22.10
CA LYS A 79 8.69 -1.12 -23.45
C LYS A 79 7.61 -0.02 -23.45
N LEU A 80 6.62 -0.11 -22.57
CA LEU A 80 5.56 0.89 -22.45
C LEU A 80 6.11 2.22 -21.94
N PHE A 81 7.01 2.16 -20.95
CA PHE A 81 7.72 3.33 -20.43
C PHE A 81 8.50 4.06 -21.53
N ILE A 82 9.32 3.34 -22.31
CA ILE A 82 10.07 3.92 -23.44
C ILE A 82 9.13 4.57 -24.46
N THR A 83 8.03 3.91 -24.83
CA THR A 83 7.05 4.47 -25.77
C THR A 83 6.45 5.78 -25.26
N LEU A 84 6.14 5.86 -23.96
CA LEU A 84 5.59 7.07 -23.34
C LEU A 84 6.62 8.21 -23.32
N CYS A 85 7.87 7.92 -22.91
CA CYS A 85 8.95 8.89 -22.94
C CYS A 85 9.18 9.45 -24.34
N GLN A 86 9.13 8.61 -25.38
CA GLN A 86 9.23 9.05 -26.77
C GLN A 86 8.05 9.92 -27.20
N ALA A 87 6.83 9.53 -26.86
CA ALA A 87 5.62 10.26 -27.21
C ALA A 87 5.57 11.65 -26.55
N TRP A 88 6.08 11.76 -25.32
CA TRP A 88 6.13 13.01 -24.56
C TRP A 88 7.44 13.79 -24.73
N GLN A 89 8.39 13.24 -25.51
CA GLN A 89 9.73 13.81 -25.71
C GLN A 89 10.48 14.06 -24.39
N ILE A 90 10.29 13.16 -23.41
CA ILE A 90 10.94 13.19 -22.10
C ILE A 90 12.12 12.22 -22.14
N ILE A 91 13.27 12.65 -21.58
CA ILE A 91 14.43 11.78 -21.36
C ILE A 91 14.51 11.53 -19.86
N PRO A 92 14.07 10.35 -19.36
CA PRO A 92 14.13 10.05 -17.94
C PRO A 92 15.59 9.86 -17.50
N ILE A 93 15.99 10.57 -16.45
CA ILE A 93 17.37 10.58 -15.94
C ILE A 93 17.50 9.82 -14.61
N LEU A 94 16.40 9.67 -13.87
CA LEU A 94 16.39 9.05 -12.55
C LEU A 94 15.10 8.25 -12.34
N ASP A 95 15.23 7.00 -11.90
CA ASP A 95 14.08 6.18 -11.47
C ASP A 95 14.00 6.15 -9.94
N LEU A 96 12.98 6.78 -9.37
CA LEU A 96 12.81 6.85 -7.92
C LEU A 96 12.03 5.64 -7.42
N PHE A 97 12.47 5.10 -6.29
CA PHE A 97 11.87 3.95 -5.61
C PHE A 97 11.95 2.63 -6.40
N ALA A 98 12.87 2.55 -7.36
CA ALA A 98 13.17 1.32 -8.07
C ALA A 98 14.25 0.49 -7.36
N THR A 99 14.24 -0.81 -7.60
CA THR A 99 15.25 -1.79 -7.22
C THR A 99 16.12 -2.12 -8.44
N GLY A 100 17.24 -2.84 -8.22
CA GLY A 100 18.08 -3.27 -9.34
C GLY A 100 17.41 -4.25 -10.31
N GLU A 101 16.28 -4.83 -9.92
CA GLU A 101 15.52 -5.77 -10.75
C GLU A 101 14.41 -5.10 -11.55
N ASN A 102 13.91 -3.96 -11.08
CA ASN A 102 12.70 -3.33 -11.61
C ASN A 102 12.94 -1.92 -12.20
N ASN A 103 14.21 -1.48 -12.26
CA ASN A 103 14.60 -0.17 -12.76
C ASN A 103 14.27 0.04 -14.25
N LEU A 104 13.70 1.19 -14.54
CA LEU A 104 13.32 1.62 -15.89
C LEU A 104 14.47 2.34 -16.60
N VAL A 105 15.36 2.98 -15.83
CA VAL A 105 16.60 3.62 -16.30
C VAL A 105 17.81 3.20 -15.46
N ASP A 106 19.02 3.42 -16.00
CA ASP A 106 20.27 2.95 -15.39
C ASP A 106 20.57 3.62 -14.05
N ARG A 107 20.14 4.88 -13.87
CA ARG A 107 20.31 5.62 -12.62
C ARG A 107 19.00 5.57 -11.83
N PHE A 108 19.03 4.95 -10.66
CA PHE A 108 17.83 4.77 -9.84
C PHE A 108 18.12 4.93 -8.33
N VAL A 109 17.08 5.15 -7.54
CA VAL A 109 17.14 5.27 -6.07
C VAL A 109 16.26 4.20 -5.45
N ALA A 110 16.86 3.28 -4.70
CA ALA A 110 16.16 2.25 -3.94
C ALA A 110 16.01 2.65 -2.47
N ILE A 111 14.93 2.21 -1.82
CA ILE A 111 14.82 2.23 -0.34
C ILE A 111 15.32 0.86 0.15
N GLY A 112 16.56 0.77 0.66
CA GLY A 112 17.08 -0.50 1.18
C GLY A 112 18.61 -0.64 1.21
N GLU A 113 19.09 -1.84 1.55
CA GLU A 113 20.51 -2.14 1.78
C GLU A 113 21.40 -2.11 0.52
N GLU A 114 22.69 -1.93 0.81
CA GLU A 114 23.84 -1.72 -0.06
C GLU A 114 23.86 -2.59 -1.33
N GLN A 115 23.58 -1.98 -2.49
CA GLN A 115 24.04 -2.56 -3.76
C GLN A 115 25.53 -2.22 -3.94
N LYS A 116 26.32 -3.21 -4.33
CA LYS A 116 27.77 -3.05 -4.50
C LYS A 116 28.06 -1.99 -5.58
N GLY A 117 28.60 -0.84 -5.17
CA GLY A 117 28.87 0.30 -6.05
C GLY A 117 27.77 1.38 -6.08
N ALA A 118 26.74 1.28 -5.24
CA ALA A 118 25.75 2.34 -5.08
C ALA A 118 26.24 3.44 -4.13
N GLU A 119 25.91 4.70 -4.45
CA GLU A 119 26.15 5.83 -3.56
C GLU A 119 25.02 5.95 -2.53
N LEU A 120 25.37 5.97 -1.24
CA LEU A 120 24.41 6.26 -0.17
C LEU A 120 24.12 7.77 -0.17
N LEU A 121 22.92 8.12 -0.62
CA LEU A 121 22.46 9.51 -0.66
C LEU A 121 21.24 9.67 0.25
N ASN A 122 21.30 10.64 1.16
CA ASN A 122 20.12 11.00 1.94
C ASN A 122 19.15 11.78 1.03
N ALA A 123 17.98 11.19 0.81
CA ALA A 123 16.93 11.71 -0.06
C ALA A 123 16.44 13.13 0.33
N PHE A 124 16.63 13.55 1.58
CA PHE A 124 16.22 14.87 2.07
C PHE A 124 17.30 15.95 1.96
N SER A 125 18.52 15.61 1.56
CA SER A 125 19.66 16.55 1.51
C SER A 125 19.94 17.16 0.13
N ARG A 126 19.26 16.72 -0.94
CA ARG A 126 19.36 17.35 -2.26
C ARG A 126 18.05 18.03 -2.67
N PRO A 127 18.07 19.32 -3.05
CA PRO A 127 16.94 19.92 -3.72
C PRO A 127 16.80 19.29 -5.11
N LEU A 128 15.68 18.60 -5.37
CA LEU A 128 15.26 18.04 -6.67
C LEU A 128 14.90 19.13 -7.69
N LYS A 129 15.67 20.24 -7.75
CA LYS A 129 15.33 21.43 -8.54
C LYS A 129 15.83 21.38 -9.98
N GLU A 130 16.68 20.42 -10.33
CA GLU A 130 17.36 20.35 -11.64
C GLU A 130 17.06 19.06 -12.43
N GLU A 131 16.27 18.15 -11.88
CA GLU A 131 15.90 16.89 -12.55
C GLU A 131 14.43 16.98 -12.99
N ILE A 132 14.21 17.04 -14.31
CA ILE A 132 12.87 17.13 -14.90
C ILE A 132 12.26 15.71 -14.90
N PHE A 133 11.06 15.60 -14.33
CA PHE A 133 10.23 14.39 -14.27
C PHE A 133 9.67 14.00 -15.64
#